data_AF-A0A165STB7-F1
#
_entry.id   AF-A0A165STB7-F1
#
_cell.length_a   1.000
_cell.length_b   1.000
_cell.length_c   1.000
_cell.angle_alpha   90.00
_cell.angle_beta   90.00
_cell.angle_gamma   90.00
#
_symmetry.space_group_name_H-M   'P 1'
#
loop_
_entity.id
_entity.type
_entity.pdbx_description
1 polymer ?
#
loop_
_entity_poly.entity_id
_entity_poly.type
_entity_poly.pdbx_seq_one_letter_code
_entity_poly.pdbx_strand_id
1 'polypeptide(L)'
;METDETPKTPPEVPREAPDLRFLTETDARFLISHLSGVTSVMVRVLGEHPDAGPEVAAFLRASGYEVRQETLQRMEPPPLTRFALRYQGKAATLTVAPAVPS
;
A
#
# COMPACT_ATOMS: atom_id res chain seq x y z
N MET A 1 35.62 32.58 34.69
CA MET A 1 35.04 32.41 33.35
C MET A 1 34.02 31.30 33.50
N GLU A 2 32.75 31.70 33.39
CA GLU A 2 31.56 30.90 33.67
C GLU A 2 31.40 29.72 32.71
N THR A 3 30.76 28.68 33.24
CA THR A 3 30.28 27.47 32.58
C THR A 3 29.27 27.80 31.49
N ASP A 4 29.44 27.21 30.30
CA ASP A 4 28.42 27.25 29.24
C ASP A 4 27.69 25.90 29.18
N GLU A 5 26.37 26.00 29.33
CA GLU A 5 25.40 24.91 29.39
C GLU A 5 25.28 24.17 28.04
N THR A 6 25.06 22.87 28.11
CA THR A 6 24.53 22.11 26.96
C THR A 6 23.01 22.29 26.89
N PRO A 7 22.43 22.41 25.68
CA PRO A 7 21.13 21.79 25.44
C PRO A 7 21.22 20.69 24.39
N LYS A 8 20.65 19.56 24.80
CA LYS A 8 20.35 18.33 24.08
C LYS A 8 19.37 18.64 22.93
N THR A 9 19.71 18.30 21.70
CA THR A 9 18.71 18.19 20.61
C THR A 9 18.89 16.83 19.94
N PRO A 10 17.93 15.89 20.10
CA PRO A 10 17.94 14.67 19.29
C PRO A 10 17.59 15.06 17.84
N PRO A 11 18.17 14.44 16.81
CA PRO A 11 17.55 14.46 15.51
C PRO A 11 16.29 13.57 15.61
N GLU A 12 15.18 14.16 16.01
CA GLU A 12 13.86 13.67 15.63
C GLU A 12 13.76 13.89 14.13
N VAL A 13 14.30 12.96 13.34
CA VAL A 13 13.83 12.83 11.96
C VAL A 13 12.36 12.46 12.06
N PRO A 14 11.43 13.24 11.47
CA PRO A 14 10.07 12.82 11.37
C PRO A 14 10.09 11.43 10.72
N ARG A 15 9.47 10.45 11.38
CA ARG A 15 8.98 9.28 10.63
C ARG A 15 7.88 9.85 9.75
N GLU A 16 8.24 10.50 8.65
CA GLU A 16 7.34 10.76 7.54
C GLU A 16 6.87 9.35 7.16
N ALA A 17 5.70 8.97 7.68
CA ALA A 17 4.92 7.96 7.01
C ALA A 17 4.91 8.41 5.55
N PRO A 18 5.29 7.55 4.59
CA PRO A 18 5.27 7.94 3.19
C PRO A 18 3.92 8.60 2.94
N ASP A 19 3.94 9.81 2.39
CA ASP A 19 2.75 10.59 2.06
C ASP A 19 1.89 9.67 1.18
N LEU A 20 0.95 8.92 1.79
CA LEU A 20 0.14 7.91 1.11
C LEU A 20 -0.90 8.68 0.30
N ARG A 21 -0.47 9.25 -0.83
CA ARG A 21 -1.34 10.03 -1.71
C ARG A 21 -2.34 9.14 -2.42
N PHE A 22 -1.97 7.88 -2.65
CA PHE A 22 -2.85 6.93 -3.30
C PHE A 22 -3.76 6.23 -2.28
N LEU A 23 -3.20 5.67 -1.21
CA LEU A 23 -3.96 4.81 -0.28
C LEU A 23 -4.64 5.63 0.82
N THR A 24 -5.97 5.75 0.78
CA THR A 24 -6.73 6.41 1.86
C THR A 24 -6.91 5.50 3.08
N GLU A 25 -7.30 6.07 4.23
CA GLU A 25 -7.62 5.28 5.43
C GLU A 25 -8.78 4.29 5.18
N THR A 26 -9.77 4.69 4.38
CA THR A 26 -10.89 3.83 3.99
C THR A 26 -10.40 2.65 3.15
N ASP A 27 -9.50 2.90 2.20
CA ASP A 27 -8.89 1.85 1.37
C ASP A 27 -8.07 0.88 2.23
N ALA A 28 -7.28 1.40 3.16
CA ALA A 28 -6.49 0.61 4.10
C ALA A 28 -7.38 -0.34 4.92
N ARG A 29 -8.45 0.18 5.53
CA ARG A 29 -9.41 -0.63 6.30
C ARG A 29 -10.11 -1.68 5.45
N PHE A 30 -10.49 -1.31 4.23
CA PHE A 30 -11.07 -2.25 3.26
C PHE A 30 -10.11 -3.41 3.01
N LEU A 31 -8.84 -3.13 2.66
CA LEU A 31 -7.85 -4.16 2.35
C LEU A 31 -7.61 -5.12 3.51
N ILE A 32 -7.41 -4.61 4.72
CA ILE A 32 -7.16 -5.46 5.91
C ILE A 32 -8.36 -6.35 6.22
N SER A 33 -9.58 -5.80 6.13
CA SER A 33 -10.80 -6.56 6.43
C SER A 33 -11.02 -7.69 5.44
N HIS A 34 -10.72 -7.45 4.16
CA HIS A 34 -10.94 -8.41 3.09
C HIS A 34 -9.81 -9.42 2.94
N LEU A 35 -8.60 -9.10 3.40
CA LEU A 35 -7.43 -9.99 3.38
C LEU A 35 -7.28 -10.79 4.69
N SER A 36 -8.31 -10.85 5.52
CA SER A 36 -8.30 -11.68 6.72
C SER A 36 -8.10 -13.15 6.37
N GLY A 37 -7.10 -13.80 6.99
CA GLY A 37 -6.74 -15.19 6.73
C GLY A 37 -5.89 -15.43 5.47
N VAL A 38 -5.57 -14.38 4.72
CA VAL A 38 -4.60 -14.42 3.61
C VAL A 38 -3.19 -14.26 4.17
N THR A 39 -2.22 -14.99 3.62
CA THR A 39 -0.80 -14.89 3.98
C THR A 39 0.05 -14.30 2.86
N SER A 40 -0.37 -14.48 1.60
CA SER A 40 0.36 -14.01 0.42
C SER A 40 -0.54 -13.22 -0.52
N VAL A 41 -0.07 -12.07 -1.01
CA VAL A 41 -0.80 -11.18 -1.89
C VAL A 41 0.02 -10.87 -3.14
N MET A 42 -0.56 -11.13 -4.31
CA MET A 42 -0.06 -10.66 -5.59
C MET A 42 -0.76 -9.33 -5.93
N VAL A 43 -0.03 -8.22 -5.88
CA VAL A 43 -0.52 -6.89 -6.25
C VAL A 43 -0.31 -6.68 -7.74
N ARG A 44 -1.39 -6.51 -8.48
CA ARG A 44 -1.40 -6.23 -9.92
C ARG A 44 -1.88 -4.82 -10.16
N VAL A 45 -1.03 -3.95 -10.68
CA VAL A 45 -1.40 -2.54 -10.92
C VAL A 45 -1.79 -2.36 -12.38
N LEU A 46 -2.98 -1.84 -12.64
CA LEU A 46 -3.44 -1.54 -13.99
C LEU A 46 -3.00 -0.13 -14.41
N GLY A 47 -2.25 -0.03 -15.51
CA GLY A 47 -1.79 1.26 -16.04
C GLY A 47 -0.54 1.83 -15.34
N GLU A 48 -0.30 3.12 -15.53
CA GLU A 48 1.00 3.76 -15.23
C GLU A 48 0.97 4.71 -14.03
N HIS A 49 0.16 4.44 -13.00
CA HIS A 49 0.23 5.26 -11.78
C HIS A 49 1.51 4.92 -11.01
N PRO A 50 2.48 5.85 -10.91
CA PRO A 50 3.83 5.53 -10.44
C PRO A 50 3.85 5.03 -9.00
N ASP A 51 2.98 5.59 -8.14
CA ASP A 51 3.02 5.31 -6.70
C ASP A 51 2.00 4.26 -6.22
N ALA A 52 1.00 3.91 -7.04
CA ALA A 52 -0.12 3.07 -6.60
C ALA A 52 0.32 1.66 -6.18
N GLY A 53 1.20 1.05 -6.98
CA GLY A 53 1.76 -0.27 -6.67
C GLY A 53 2.67 -0.26 -5.46
N PRO A 54 3.72 0.57 -5.45
CA PRO A 54 4.64 0.69 -4.32
C PRO A 54 3.94 1.00 -3.00
N GLU A 55 2.99 1.94 -2.97
CA GLU A 55 2.24 2.30 -1.76
C GLU A 55 1.41 1.13 -1.23
N VAL A 56 0.59 0.50 -2.09
CA VAL A 56 -0.24 -0.65 -1.71
C VAL A 56 0.63 -1.82 -1.24
N ALA A 57 1.73 -2.09 -1.94
CA ALA A 57 2.64 -3.17 -1.56
C ALA A 57 3.36 -2.89 -0.24
N ALA A 58 3.79 -1.65 0.00
CA ALA A 58 4.42 -1.25 1.27
C ALA A 58 3.43 -1.38 2.43
N PHE A 59 2.19 -0.91 2.26
CA PHE A 59 1.14 -1.05 3.26
C PHE A 59 0.87 -2.51 3.64
N LEU A 60 0.72 -3.38 2.64
CA LEU A 60 0.46 -4.81 2.87
C LEU A 60 1.66 -5.52 3.51
N ARG A 61 2.90 -5.19 3.12
CA ARG A 61 4.09 -5.75 3.79
C ARG A 61 4.18 -5.31 5.24
N ALA A 62 3.92 -4.04 5.53
CA ALA A 62 3.89 -3.51 6.90
C ALA A 62 2.79 -4.18 7.75
N SER A 63 1.72 -4.64 7.10
CA SER A 63 0.61 -5.38 7.73
C SER A 63 0.90 -6.88 7.90
N GLY A 64 2.06 -7.38 7.47
CA GLY A 64 2.51 -8.76 7.69
C GLY A 64 2.24 -9.73 6.55
N TYR A 65 1.81 -9.26 5.37
CA TYR A 65 1.58 -10.11 4.20
C TYR A 65 2.88 -10.33 3.41
N GLU A 66 3.04 -11.53 2.82
CA GLU A 66 4.02 -11.74 1.77
C GLU A 66 3.51 -11.10 0.47
N VAL A 67 4.21 -10.09 -0.06
CA VAL A 67 3.72 -9.31 -1.21
C VAL A 67 4.62 -9.42 -2.42
N ARG A 68 4.04 -9.84 -3.54
CA ARG A 68 4.62 -9.75 -4.89
C ARG A 68 3.89 -8.68 -5.69
N GLN A 69 4.60 -8.03 -6.62
CA GLN A 69 4.03 -6.95 -7.43
C GLN A 69 4.24 -7.25 -8.92
N GLU A 70 3.22 -6.98 -9.71
CA GLU A 70 3.22 -7.07 -11.16
C GLU A 70 2.48 -5.86 -11.75
N THR A 71 2.91 -5.39 -12.92
CA THR A 71 2.21 -4.35 -13.67
C THR A 71 1.39 -4.98 -14.78
N LEU A 72 0.10 -4.68 -14.84
CA LEU A 72 -0.79 -5.01 -15.93
C LEU A 72 -0.92 -3.81 -16.88
N GLN A 73 -0.65 -4.03 -18.16
CA GLN A 73 -0.81 -3.00 -19.18
C GLN A 73 -2.28 -2.70 -19.49
N ARG A 74 -3.13 -3.73 -19.50
CA ARG A 74 -4.57 -3.61 -19.80
C ARG A 74 -5.35 -4.76 -19.15
N MET A 75 -6.61 -4.50 -18.81
CA MET A 75 -7.58 -5.50 -18.38
C MET A 75 -8.86 -5.36 -19.21
N GLU A 76 -9.39 -6.48 -19.69
CA GLU A 76 -10.66 -6.56 -20.42
C GLU A 76 -11.56 -7.62 -19.75
N PRO A 77 -12.79 -7.28 -19.33
CA PRO A 77 -13.39 -5.94 -19.34
C PRO A 77 -12.66 -4.94 -18.40
N PRO A 78 -12.86 -3.62 -18.58
CA PRO A 78 -12.30 -2.61 -17.68
C PRO A 78 -12.68 -2.88 -16.21
N PRO A 79 -11.82 -2.50 -15.25
CA PRO A 79 -12.14 -2.64 -13.84
C PRO A 79 -13.36 -1.79 -13.47
N LEU A 80 -14.27 -2.39 -12.70
CA LEU A 80 -15.44 -1.69 -12.15
C LEU A 80 -15.13 -1.02 -10.80
N THR A 81 -14.10 -1.49 -10.10
CA THR A 81 -13.70 -1.00 -8.78
C THR A 81 -12.20 -0.70 -8.75
N ARG A 82 -11.80 0.25 -7.90
CA ARG A 82 -10.39 0.60 -7.69
C ARG A 82 -9.56 -0.56 -7.13
N PHE A 83 -10.18 -1.39 -6.28
CA PHE A 83 -9.57 -2.61 -5.75
C PHE A 83 -10.46 -3.81 -6.10
N ALA A 84 -9.88 -4.79 -6.77
CA ALA A 84 -10.54 -6.07 -7.05
C ALA A 84 -9.73 -7.22 -6.46
N LEU A 85 -10.37 -8.04 -5.64
CA LEU A 85 -9.73 -9.15 -4.92
C LEU A 85 -10.19 -10.49 -5.47
N ARG A 86 -9.23 -11.39 -5.69
CA ARG A 86 -9.48 -12.78 -6.06
C ARG A 86 -8.73 -13.71 -5.12
N TYR A 87 -9.46 -14.53 -4.39
CA TYR A 87 -8.90 -15.45 -3.40
C TYR A 87 -8.55 -16.80 -4.02
N GLN A 88 -7.44 -17.38 -3.56
CA GLN A 88 -6.94 -18.70 -3.93
C GLN A 88 -6.36 -19.37 -2.68
N GLY A 89 -7.24 -19.92 -1.84
CA GLY A 89 -6.85 -20.46 -0.54
C GLY A 89 -6.32 -19.37 0.39
N LYS A 90 -5.07 -19.51 0.87
CA LYS A 90 -4.38 -18.50 1.70
C LYS A 90 -3.66 -17.43 0.88
N ALA A 91 -3.81 -17.43 -0.43
CA ALA A 91 -3.28 -16.40 -1.31
C ALA A 91 -4.40 -15.54 -1.87
N ALA A 92 -4.10 -14.27 -2.18
CA ALA A 92 -5.00 -13.37 -2.90
C ALA A 92 -4.28 -12.68 -4.05
N THR A 93 -5.00 -12.43 -5.13
CA THR A 93 -4.59 -11.46 -6.15
C THR A 93 -5.39 -10.18 -5.92
N LEU A 94 -4.69 -9.08 -5.71
CA LEU A 94 -5.25 -7.74 -5.61
C LEU A 94 -4.95 -6.99 -6.90
N THR A 95 -5.97 -6.74 -7.71
CA THR A 95 -5.86 -5.80 -8.83
C THR A 95 -6.16 -4.39 -8.33
N VAL A 96 -5.21 -3.48 -8.55
CA VAL A 96 -5.31 -2.05 -8.26
C VAL A 96 -5.55 -1.34 -9.58
N ALA A 97 -6.66 -0.59 -9.67
CA ALA A 97 -7.07 0.17 -10.84
C ALA A 97 -7.09 1.67 -10.51
N PRO A 98 -5.97 2.39 -10.65
CA PRO A 98 -5.83 3.80 -10.27
C PRO A 98 -6.79 4.76 -10.99
N ALA A 99 -7.21 4.41 -12.20
CA ALA A 99 -8.12 5.23 -13.00
C ALA A 99 -9.59 5.17 -12.52
N VAL A 100 -9.92 4.24 -11.62
CA VAL A 100 -11.26 4.11 -11.04
C VAL A 100 -11.27 4.86 -9.70
N PRO A 101 -12.23 5.76 -9.45
CA PRO A 101 -12.34 6.45 -8.16
C PRO A 101 -12.66 5.46 -7.02
N SER A 102 -12.19 5.79 -5.79
CA SER A 102 -12.57 5.10 -4.54
C SER A 102 -13.99 5.46 -4.11
#